data_AF-F2CYD3-F1
#
_entry.id   AF-F2CYD3-F1
#
_cell.length_a   1.000
_cell.length_b   1.000
_cell.length_c   1.000
_cell.angle_alpha   90.00
_cell.angle_beta   90.00
_cell.angle_gamma   90.00
#
_symmetry.space_group_name_H-M   'P 1'
#
loop_
_entity.id
_entity.type
_entity.pdbx_description
1 polymer ?
#
loop_
_entity_poly.entity_id
_entity_poly.type
_entity_poly.pdbx_seq_one_letter_code
_entity_poly.pdbx_strand_id
1 'polypeptide(L)'
;MDPSDVEMEPAEHPPQPQPQQPPPPQPQPAAAGDGWSMLSRARGLLQEGQPSLALQAVLLAIRSQGGEQALIQTLNRARDLYRQRSQPAPNVDELASLLAQCAIAEAQSSNPNPPGPGSDPVAALNSDEACILAECGRKQIILDAFNDGSSFICLKCGGLFSTSRKDEHLAYWCGAA
;
A
#
# COMPACT_ATOMS: atom_id res chain seq x y z
N MET A 1 72.65 -81.21 10.25
CA MET A 1 72.36 -81.95 9.02
C MET A 1 70.85 -82.04 8.88
N ASP A 2 70.33 -81.64 7.72
CA ASP A 2 68.91 -81.55 7.34
C ASP A 2 68.16 -82.88 7.49
N PRO A 3 66.83 -82.87 7.74
CA PRO A 3 65.97 -83.32 6.63
C PRO A 3 64.57 -82.67 6.61
N SER A 4 64.13 -82.23 5.44
CA SER A 4 62.90 -82.69 4.73
C SER A 4 62.06 -81.54 4.19
N ASP A 5 62.15 -81.41 2.87
CA ASP A 5 61.16 -80.80 2.00
C ASP A 5 59.82 -81.58 2.07
N VAL A 6 58.72 -80.89 2.37
CA VAL A 6 57.37 -81.30 1.95
C VAL A 6 56.64 -80.04 1.52
N GLU A 7 56.48 -79.92 0.21
CA GLU A 7 55.55 -79.00 -0.44
C GLU A 7 54.15 -79.12 0.19
N MET A 8 53.56 -77.99 0.54
CA MET A 8 52.12 -77.89 0.75
C MET A 8 51.63 -76.61 0.07
N GLU A 9 50.74 -76.82 -0.89
CA GLU A 9 50.10 -75.85 -1.78
C GLU A 9 49.50 -74.62 -1.07
N PRO A 10 49.32 -73.50 -1.80
CA PRO A 10 48.83 -72.24 -1.23
C PRO A 10 47.36 -72.39 -0.83
N ALA A 11 47.10 -72.46 0.48
CA ALA A 11 45.77 -72.21 0.99
C ALA A 11 45.43 -70.72 0.74
N GLU A 12 44.57 -70.51 -0.25
CA GLU A 12 43.86 -69.27 -0.54
C GLU A 12 43.44 -68.57 0.75
N HIS A 13 43.98 -67.38 0.96
CA HIS A 13 43.48 -66.48 1.98
C HIS A 13 42.09 -66.01 1.52
N PRO A 14 41.05 -66.12 2.36
CA PRO A 14 39.76 -65.53 2.02
C PRO A 14 39.95 -64.02 1.82
N PRO A 15 39.41 -63.43 0.74
CA PRO A 15 39.52 -61.99 0.54
C PRO A 15 38.85 -61.28 1.71
N GLN A 16 39.64 -60.50 2.43
CA GLN A 16 39.12 -59.59 3.44
C GLN A 16 38.13 -58.64 2.76
N PRO A 17 36.93 -58.41 3.32
CA PRO A 17 36.01 -57.42 2.78
C PRO A 17 36.65 -56.04 2.87
N GLN A 18 36.95 -55.45 1.70
CA GLN A 18 37.35 -54.06 1.59
C GLN A 18 36.26 -53.18 2.21
N PRO A 19 36.60 -52.12 2.97
CA PRO A 19 35.64 -51.12 3.39
C PRO A 19 35.01 -50.51 2.13
N GLN A 20 33.73 -50.82 1.90
CA GLN A 20 32.97 -50.22 0.82
C GLN A 20 32.96 -48.71 1.02
N GLN A 21 33.60 -47.97 0.11
CA GLN A 21 33.44 -46.53 0.06
C GLN A 21 31.96 -46.22 -0.14
N PRO A 22 31.35 -45.32 0.67
CA PRO A 22 29.97 -44.93 0.45
C PRO A 22 29.82 -44.38 -0.97
N PRO A 23 28.74 -44.74 -1.70
CA PRO A 23 28.52 -44.24 -3.04
C PRO A 23 28.50 -42.70 -3.02
N PRO A 24 28.99 -42.03 -4.08
CA PRO A 24 28.86 -40.58 -4.20
C PRO A 24 27.37 -40.21 -4.10
N PRO A 25 27.02 -39.10 -3.42
CA PRO A 25 25.64 -38.69 -3.25
C PRO A 25 24.99 -38.52 -4.63
N GLN A 26 24.11 -39.45 -4.99
CA GLN A 26 23.21 -39.28 -6.11
C GLN A 26 22.32 -38.07 -5.79
N PRO A 27 22.04 -37.17 -6.75
CA PRO A 27 21.03 -36.14 -6.57
C PRO A 27 19.69 -36.84 -6.36
N GLN A 28 19.19 -36.87 -5.12
CA GLN A 28 17.90 -37.45 -4.79
C GLN A 28 16.78 -36.60 -5.43
N PRO A 29 15.94 -37.13 -6.34
CA PRO A 29 14.77 -36.43 -6.83
C PRO A 29 13.55 -36.68 -5.91
N ALA A 30 13.72 -36.60 -4.59
CA ALA A 30 12.74 -37.10 -3.63
C ALA A 30 11.86 -36.03 -2.93
N ALA A 31 11.98 -34.74 -3.27
CA ALA A 31 11.17 -33.68 -2.66
C ALA A 31 10.36 -32.85 -3.66
N ALA A 32 10.58 -33.04 -4.97
CA ALA A 32 9.88 -32.26 -5.98
C ALA A 32 8.40 -32.65 -6.10
N GLY A 33 8.06 -33.95 -5.96
CA GLY A 33 6.69 -34.44 -6.11
C GLY A 33 5.70 -33.88 -5.08
N ASP A 34 6.13 -33.73 -3.83
CA ASP A 34 5.27 -33.28 -2.73
C ASP A 34 4.95 -31.79 -2.81
N GLY A 35 5.93 -30.95 -3.18
CA GLY A 35 5.71 -29.52 -3.38
C GLY A 35 4.71 -29.23 -4.51
N TRP A 36 4.81 -29.96 -5.62
CA TRP A 36 3.86 -29.83 -6.74
C TRP A 36 2.43 -30.26 -6.35
N SER A 37 2.29 -31.32 -5.54
CA SER A 37 0.99 -31.79 -5.00
C SER A 37 0.36 -30.77 -4.05
N MET A 38 1.16 -30.10 -3.21
CA MET A 38 0.66 -29.03 -2.34
C MET A 38 0.23 -27.79 -3.13
N LEU A 39 0.94 -27.45 -4.22
CA LEU A 39 0.56 -26.34 -5.10
C LEU A 39 -0.70 -26.63 -5.91
N SER A 40 -0.89 -27.86 -6.41
CA SER A 40 -2.13 -28.24 -7.09
C SER A 40 -3.33 -28.20 -6.14
N ARG A 41 -3.15 -28.68 -4.90
CA ARG A 41 -4.16 -28.56 -3.83
C ARG A 41 -4.45 -27.09 -3.49
N ALA A 42 -3.43 -26.24 -3.39
CA ALA A 42 -3.64 -24.81 -3.15
C ALA A 42 -4.50 -24.14 -4.23
N ARG A 43 -4.32 -24.53 -5.50
CA ARG A 43 -5.16 -24.03 -6.60
C ARG A 43 -6.62 -24.47 -6.47
N GLY A 44 -6.88 -25.72 -6.08
CA GLY A 44 -8.23 -26.20 -5.79
C GLY A 44 -8.90 -25.41 -4.66
N LEU A 45 -8.16 -25.16 -3.57
CA LEU A 45 -8.65 -24.36 -2.43
C LEU A 45 -8.98 -22.91 -2.81
N LEU A 46 -8.26 -22.32 -3.77
CA LEU A 46 -8.61 -20.99 -4.30
C LEU A 46 -9.91 -21.01 -5.09
N GLN A 47 -10.17 -22.07 -5.86
CA GLN A 47 -11.42 -22.23 -6.61
C GLN A 47 -12.62 -22.46 -5.67
N GLU A 48 -12.38 -23.11 -4.53
CA GLU A 48 -13.37 -23.33 -3.46
C GLU A 48 -13.60 -22.10 -2.55
N GLY A 49 -12.87 -21.00 -2.77
CA GLY A 49 -13.02 -19.76 -1.99
C GLY A 49 -12.35 -19.80 -0.62
N GLN A 50 -11.35 -20.66 -0.42
CA GLN A 50 -10.59 -20.81 0.83
C GLN A 50 -9.14 -20.26 0.68
N PRO A 51 -8.96 -18.93 0.61
CA PRO A 51 -7.66 -18.32 0.32
C PRO A 51 -6.63 -18.52 1.45
N SER A 52 -7.08 -18.60 2.71
CA SER A 52 -6.21 -18.81 3.87
C SER A 52 -5.53 -20.19 3.86
N LEU A 53 -6.30 -21.24 3.57
CA LEU A 53 -5.81 -22.61 3.45
C LEU A 53 -4.95 -22.79 2.21
N ALA A 54 -5.32 -22.16 1.10
CA ALA A 54 -4.49 -22.13 -0.11
C ALA A 54 -3.12 -21.50 0.16
N LEU A 55 -3.08 -20.36 0.86
CA LEU A 55 -1.82 -19.71 1.24
C LEU A 55 -0.98 -20.65 2.13
N GLN A 56 -1.58 -21.27 3.14
CA GLN A 56 -0.87 -22.21 4.02
C GLN A 56 -0.24 -23.37 3.23
N ALA A 57 -0.97 -23.94 2.26
CA ALA A 57 -0.44 -25.00 1.40
C ALA A 57 0.74 -24.51 0.54
N VAL A 58 0.69 -23.28 0.01
CA VAL A 58 1.81 -22.67 -0.73
C VAL A 58 3.03 -22.46 0.17
N LEU A 59 2.84 -21.95 1.39
CA LEU A 59 3.94 -21.72 2.34
C LEU A 59 4.59 -23.03 2.76
N LEU A 60 3.79 -24.08 2.99
CA LEU A 60 4.27 -25.43 3.28
C LEU A 60 5.05 -26.02 2.10
N ALA A 61 4.56 -25.83 0.86
CA ALA A 61 5.26 -26.29 -0.34
C ALA A 61 6.64 -25.63 -0.47
N ILE A 62 6.70 -24.29 -0.34
CA ILE A 62 7.96 -23.53 -0.42
C ILE A 62 8.94 -23.97 0.68
N ARG A 63 8.44 -24.13 1.92
CA ARG A 63 9.25 -24.59 3.06
C ARG A 63 9.75 -26.02 2.86
N SER A 64 8.96 -26.91 2.29
CA SER A 64 9.36 -28.31 2.03
C SER A 64 10.46 -28.43 0.97
N GLN A 65 10.48 -27.51 0.00
CA GLN A 65 11.40 -27.58 -1.14
C GLN A 65 12.68 -26.77 -0.95
N GLY A 66 12.61 -25.63 -0.25
CA GLY A 66 13.74 -24.71 -0.07
C GLY A 66 14.00 -24.29 1.38
N GLY A 67 13.32 -24.91 2.34
CA GLY A 67 13.45 -24.57 3.75
C GLY A 67 12.84 -23.21 4.12
N GLU A 68 13.09 -22.78 5.34
CA GLU A 68 12.56 -21.53 5.87
C GLU A 68 13.17 -20.28 5.20
N GLN A 69 14.42 -20.36 4.74
CA GLN A 69 15.07 -19.25 4.05
C GLN A 69 14.42 -18.94 2.71
N ALA A 70 14.05 -19.97 1.93
CA ALA A 70 13.31 -19.77 0.68
C ALA A 70 11.92 -19.15 0.92
N LEU A 71 11.27 -19.54 2.03
CA LEU A 71 9.99 -18.96 2.43
C LEU A 71 10.12 -17.46 2.74
N ILE A 72 11.09 -17.09 3.58
CA ILE A 72 11.35 -15.70 3.96
C ILE A 72 11.69 -14.85 2.72
N GLN A 73 12.56 -15.35 1.83
CA GLN A 73 12.92 -14.67 0.59
C GLN A 73 11.70 -14.47 -0.32
N THR A 74 10.87 -15.50 -0.47
CA THR A 74 9.66 -15.41 -1.30
C THR A 74 8.65 -14.41 -0.74
N LEU A 75 8.43 -14.40 0.57
CA LEU A 75 7.54 -13.45 1.24
C LEU A 75 8.07 -12.01 1.14
N ASN A 76 9.38 -11.81 1.34
CA ASN A 76 10.00 -10.49 1.18
C ASN A 76 9.82 -9.98 -0.25
N ARG A 77 10.08 -10.82 -1.26
CA ARG A 77 9.86 -10.48 -2.67
C ARG A 77 8.39 -10.14 -2.96
N ALA A 78 7.46 -10.93 -2.45
CA ALA A 78 6.02 -10.67 -2.61
C ALA A 78 5.60 -9.33 -1.98
N ARG A 79 6.14 -9.02 -0.79
CA ARG A 79 5.92 -7.73 -0.12
C ARG A 79 6.47 -6.56 -0.95
N ASP A 80 7.66 -6.69 -1.52
CA ASP A 80 8.27 -5.62 -2.30
C ASP A 80 7.50 -5.36 -3.60
N LEU A 81 7.02 -6.42 -4.26
CA LEU A 81 6.12 -6.30 -5.42
C LEU A 81 4.79 -5.62 -5.06
N TYR A 82 4.21 -5.98 -3.90
CA TYR A 82 2.99 -5.32 -3.43
C TYR A 82 3.23 -3.83 -3.19
N ARG A 83 4.35 -3.47 -2.55
CA ARG A 83 4.74 -2.07 -2.33
C ARG A 83 4.90 -1.31 -3.64
N GLN A 84 5.60 -1.88 -4.62
CA GLN A 84 5.77 -1.26 -5.94
C GLN A 84 4.43 -1.02 -6.65
N ARG A 85 3.45 -1.93 -6.48
CA ARG A 85 2.11 -1.79 -7.04
C ARG A 85 1.22 -0.80 -6.29
N SER A 86 1.39 -0.70 -4.97
CA SER A 86 0.60 0.21 -4.12
C SER A 86 1.14 1.63 -4.08
N GLN A 87 2.42 1.83 -4.42
CA GLN A 87 2.98 3.17 -4.58
C GLN A 87 2.27 3.84 -5.76
N PRO A 88 1.72 5.06 -5.59
CA PRO A 88 1.24 5.84 -6.72
C PRO A 88 2.42 5.98 -7.67
N ALA A 89 2.22 5.59 -8.93
CA ALA A 89 3.27 5.68 -9.91
C ALA A 89 3.74 7.15 -9.95
N PRO A 90 5.05 7.42 -9.87
CA PRO A 90 5.57 8.78 -9.68
C PRO A 90 5.12 9.74 -10.79
N ASN A 91 4.81 9.20 -11.97
CA ASN A 91 4.22 9.93 -13.09
C ASN A 91 2.82 10.48 -12.80
N VAL A 92 2.00 9.82 -11.98
CA VAL A 92 0.66 10.30 -11.60
C VAL A 92 0.77 11.47 -10.62
N ASP A 93 1.74 11.43 -9.71
CA ASP A 93 2.01 12.53 -8.77
C ASP A 93 2.64 13.75 -9.47
N GLU A 94 3.51 13.51 -10.46
CA GLU A 94 4.05 14.56 -11.34
C GLU A 94 2.94 15.19 -12.20
N LEU A 95 2.05 14.40 -12.79
CA LEU A 95 0.88 14.90 -13.53
C LEU A 95 -0.08 15.68 -12.63
N ALA A 96 -0.36 15.19 -11.41
CA ALA A 96 -1.17 15.92 -10.43
C ALA A 96 -0.53 17.27 -10.06
N SER A 97 0.80 17.28 -9.90
CA SER A 97 1.57 18.51 -9.65
C SER A 97 1.51 19.48 -10.83
N LEU A 98 1.63 18.99 -12.06
CA LEU A 98 1.51 19.80 -13.28
C LEU A 98 0.09 20.35 -13.46
N LEU A 99 -0.94 19.53 -13.21
CA LEU A 99 -2.35 19.97 -13.24
C LEU A 99 -2.63 21.04 -12.18
N ALA A 100 -2.08 20.89 -10.97
CA ALA A 100 -2.16 21.91 -9.95
C ALA A 100 -1.47 23.22 -10.38
N GLN A 101 -0.29 23.12 -11.02
CA GLN A 101 0.40 24.28 -11.58
C GLN A 101 -0.41 24.96 -12.69
N CYS A 102 -1.03 24.20 -13.60
CA CYS A 102 -1.91 24.73 -14.63
C CYS A 102 -3.14 25.42 -14.02
N ALA A 103 -3.80 24.82 -13.04
CA ALA A 103 -4.96 25.41 -12.37
C ALA A 103 -4.61 26.72 -11.65
N ILE A 104 -3.43 26.78 -11.01
CA ILE A 104 -2.91 27.99 -10.38
C ILE A 104 -2.59 29.07 -11.43
N ALA A 105 -1.95 28.71 -12.54
CA ALA A 105 -1.61 29.63 -13.62
C ALA A 105 -2.87 30.17 -14.32
N GLU A 106 -3.87 29.32 -14.54
CA GLU A 106 -5.16 29.71 -15.11
C GLU A 106 -5.88 30.71 -14.20
N ALA A 107 -5.95 30.45 -12.89
CA ALA A 107 -6.52 31.36 -11.91
C ALA A 107 -5.79 32.72 -11.81
N GLN A 108 -4.48 32.74 -12.10
CA GLN A 108 -3.69 33.98 -12.18
C GLN A 108 -3.90 34.74 -13.50
N SER A 109 -4.10 34.01 -14.60
CA SER A 109 -4.26 34.58 -15.95
C SER A 109 -5.67 35.12 -16.22
N SER A 110 -6.69 34.62 -15.52
CA SER A 110 -8.08 35.10 -15.61
C SER A 110 -8.30 36.46 -14.92
N ASN A 111 -7.27 37.30 -14.84
CA ASN A 111 -7.30 38.59 -14.15
C ASN A 111 -7.20 39.75 -15.15
N PRO A 112 -8.32 40.25 -15.72
CA PRO A 112 -8.35 41.58 -16.26
C PRO A 112 -8.57 42.58 -15.10
N ASN A 113 -7.46 43.14 -14.61
CA ASN A 113 -7.34 44.41 -13.84
C ASN A 113 -7.63 44.38 -12.30
N PRO A 114 -6.72 44.89 -11.43
CA PRO A 114 -6.92 45.04 -9.97
C PRO A 114 -7.51 46.43 -9.61
N PRO A 115 -7.96 46.71 -8.35
CA PRO A 115 -7.67 45.99 -7.11
C PRO A 115 -8.90 45.54 -6.30
N GLY A 116 -8.81 44.35 -5.74
CA GLY A 116 -9.54 43.94 -4.55
C GLY A 116 -8.72 42.86 -3.85
N PRO A 117 -8.32 43.03 -2.57
CA PRO A 117 -7.46 42.08 -1.91
C PRO A 117 -8.19 40.74 -1.82
N GLY A 118 -7.40 39.66 -1.99
CA GLY A 118 -7.87 38.30 -1.88
C GLY A 118 -8.85 38.16 -0.73
N SER A 119 -10.07 37.75 -1.06
CA SER A 119 -11.06 37.37 -0.07
C SER A 119 -10.62 36.05 0.55
N ASP A 120 -9.65 36.13 1.45
CA ASP A 120 -9.79 35.45 2.74
C ASP A 120 -11.26 35.63 3.16
N PRO A 121 -11.98 34.60 3.59
CA PRO A 121 -13.34 34.79 4.13
C PRO A 121 -13.33 35.82 5.29
N VAL A 122 -12.19 36.00 5.96
CA VAL A 122 -11.93 37.05 6.96
C VAL A 122 -11.73 38.45 6.35
N ALA A 123 -11.16 38.56 5.14
CA ALA A 123 -11.02 39.83 4.43
C ALA A 123 -12.34 40.31 3.81
N ALA A 124 -13.23 39.39 3.41
CA ALA A 124 -14.60 39.73 3.01
C ALA A 124 -15.42 40.35 4.18
N LEU A 125 -15.16 39.92 5.42
CA LEU A 125 -15.72 40.54 6.63
C LEU A 125 -15.14 41.94 6.95
N ASN A 126 -14.02 42.30 6.33
CA ASN A 126 -13.41 43.63 6.41
C ASN A 126 -13.91 44.59 5.32
N SER A 127 -14.85 44.17 4.47
CA SER A 127 -15.63 45.13 3.70
C SER A 127 -16.51 45.90 4.67
N ASP A 128 -16.08 47.13 5.00
CA ASP A 128 -16.75 48.04 5.93
C ASP A 128 -18.20 48.42 5.52
N GLU A 129 -18.64 47.99 4.35
CA GLU A 129 -19.81 48.52 3.65
C GLU A 129 -21.06 47.60 3.67
N ALA A 130 -21.02 46.42 4.30
CA ALA A 130 -22.11 45.44 4.14
C ALA A 130 -22.80 44.93 5.42
N CYS A 131 -22.28 45.25 6.62
CA CYS A 131 -22.87 44.71 7.86
C CYS A 131 -23.04 45.79 8.93
N ILE A 132 -24.26 45.95 9.44
CA ILE A 132 -24.62 46.88 10.53
C ILE A 132 -23.70 46.71 11.76
N LEU A 133 -23.23 45.49 12.02
CA LEU A 133 -22.29 45.21 13.11
C LEU A 133 -20.89 45.76 12.84
N ALA A 134 -20.46 45.81 11.57
CA ALA A 134 -19.21 46.44 11.15
C ALA A 134 -19.29 47.97 11.26
N GLU A 135 -20.39 48.58 10.80
CA GLU A 135 -20.66 50.02 10.93
C GLU A 135 -20.66 50.48 12.41
N CYS A 136 -21.20 49.65 13.31
CA CYS A 136 -21.24 49.94 14.74
C CYS A 136 -19.92 49.65 15.48
N GLY A 137 -18.84 49.29 14.78
CA GLY A 137 -17.56 48.93 15.40
C GLY A 137 -17.57 47.63 16.21
N ARG A 138 -18.60 46.79 16.07
CA ARG A 138 -18.79 45.52 16.80
C ARG A 138 -18.43 44.30 15.95
N LYS A 139 -17.40 44.44 15.10
CA LYS A 139 -16.89 43.37 14.21
C LYS A 139 -16.47 42.11 14.97
N GLN A 140 -16.03 42.25 16.23
CA GLN A 140 -15.62 41.11 17.07
C GLN A 140 -16.71 40.05 17.23
N ILE A 141 -17.99 40.46 17.28
CA ILE A 141 -19.11 39.52 17.38
C ILE A 141 -19.20 38.63 16.15
N ILE A 142 -18.91 39.18 14.97
CA ILE A 142 -18.92 38.44 13.71
C ILE A 142 -17.73 37.47 13.65
N LEU A 143 -16.57 37.93 14.11
CA LEU A 143 -15.36 37.10 14.16
C LEU A 143 -15.50 35.94 15.15
N ASP A 144 -16.08 36.19 16.32
CA ASP A 144 -16.36 35.15 17.32
C ASP A 144 -17.37 34.13 16.78
N ALA A 145 -18.45 34.59 16.12
CA ALA A 145 -19.45 33.74 15.49
C ALA A 145 -18.95 32.97 14.24
N PHE A 146 -17.82 33.39 13.69
CA PHE A 146 -17.12 32.65 12.63
C PHE A 146 -16.16 31.61 13.23
N ASN A 147 -15.41 32.01 14.27
CA ASN A 147 -14.48 31.13 14.98
C ASN A 147 -15.20 29.98 15.70
N ASP A 148 -16.40 30.21 16.22
CA ASP A 148 -17.23 29.18 16.84
C ASP A 148 -17.99 28.30 15.82
N GLY A 149 -17.94 28.65 14.53
CA GLY A 149 -18.63 27.95 13.45
C GLY A 149 -20.16 28.06 13.49
N SER A 150 -20.73 28.96 14.30
CA SER A 150 -22.17 29.14 14.47
C SER A 150 -22.82 29.95 13.34
N SER A 151 -22.01 30.65 12.53
CA SER A 151 -22.43 31.39 11.35
C SER A 151 -21.69 30.96 10.07
N PHE A 152 -22.33 31.12 8.91
CA PHE A 152 -21.74 30.91 7.60
C PHE A 152 -22.13 32.04 6.64
N ILE A 153 -21.23 32.34 5.69
CA ILE A 153 -21.47 33.29 4.60
C ILE A 153 -21.90 32.50 3.37
N CYS A 154 -23.05 32.87 2.79
CA CYS A 154 -23.50 32.27 1.55
C CYS A 154 -22.78 32.91 0.36
N LEU A 155 -22.01 32.12 -0.39
CA LEU A 155 -21.28 32.61 -1.57
C LEU A 155 -22.16 32.99 -2.76
N LYS A 156 -23.44 32.58 -2.76
CA LYS A 156 -24.39 32.89 -3.85
C LYS A 156 -25.03 34.27 -3.68
N CYS A 157 -25.46 34.63 -2.47
CA CYS A 157 -26.14 35.90 -2.20
C CYS A 157 -25.34 36.88 -1.32
N GLY A 158 -24.18 36.48 -0.81
CA GLY A 158 -23.36 37.29 0.10
C GLY A 158 -23.92 37.44 1.53
N GLY A 159 -25.07 36.84 1.83
CA GLY A 159 -25.71 36.96 3.15
C GLY A 159 -25.05 36.11 4.22
N LEU A 160 -25.03 36.64 5.46
CA LEU A 160 -24.57 35.93 6.66
C LEU A 160 -25.76 35.28 7.37
N PHE A 161 -25.68 33.97 7.63
CA PHE A 161 -26.74 33.20 8.30
C PHE A 161 -26.16 32.28 9.37
N SER A 162 -26.98 31.81 10.32
CA SER A 162 -26.54 30.77 11.25
C SER A 162 -26.30 29.45 10.50
N THR A 163 -25.22 28.74 10.87
CA THR A 163 -24.87 27.42 10.34
C THR A 163 -26.00 26.41 10.49
N SER A 164 -26.79 26.51 11.56
CA SER A 164 -27.96 25.65 11.80
C SER A 164 -29.02 25.72 10.69
N ARG A 165 -29.11 26.86 9.99
CA ARG A 165 -30.09 27.10 8.91
C ARG A 165 -29.44 27.11 7.53
N LYS A 166 -28.21 26.62 7.41
CA LYS A 166 -27.48 26.58 6.14
C LYS A 166 -28.25 25.83 5.07
N ASP A 167 -28.75 24.65 5.39
CA ASP A 167 -29.46 23.81 4.44
C ASP A 167 -30.80 24.44 4.04
N GLU A 168 -31.53 25.03 5.00
CA GLU A 168 -32.79 25.76 4.74
C GLU A 168 -32.55 26.97 3.84
N HIS A 169 -31.49 27.75 4.11
CA HIS A 169 -31.12 28.88 3.28
C HIS A 169 -30.82 28.43 1.86
N LEU A 170 -29.94 27.44 1.68
CA LEU A 170 -29.54 26.97 0.36
C LEU A 170 -30.71 26.32 -0.42
N ALA A 171 -31.66 25.72 0.28
CA ALA A 171 -32.81 25.04 -0.32
C ALA A 171 -33.96 25.99 -0.68
N TYR A 172 -34.25 27.01 0.13
CA TYR A 172 -35.50 27.78 0.01
C TYR A 172 -35.33 29.30 -0.04
N TRP A 173 -34.24 29.86 0.50
CA TRP A 173 -34.09 31.32 0.66
C TRP A 173 -33.02 31.91 -0.26
N CYS A 174 -32.05 31.11 -0.67
CA CYS A 174 -30.93 31.54 -1.48
C CYS A 174 -31.38 31.72 -2.95
N GLY A 175 -31.52 32.98 -3.38
CA GLY A 175 -31.98 33.32 -4.74
C GLY A 175 -33.43 33.77 -4.84
N ALA A 176 -34.09 34.09 -3.72
CA ALA A 176 -35.40 34.75 -3.71
C ALA A 176 -35.34 36.29 -3.87
N ALA A 177 -34.24 36.83 -4.42
CA ALA A 177 -34.06 38.26 -4.68
C ALA A 177 -33.51 38.48 -6.09
#